data_AF-A0A261C926-F1
#
_entry.id   AF-A0A261C926-F1
#
_cell.length_a   1.000
_cell.length_b   1.000
_cell.length_c   1.000
_cell.angle_alpha   90.00
_cell.angle_beta   90.00
_cell.angle_gamma   90.00
#
_symmetry.space_group_name_H-M   'P 1'
#
loop_
_entity.id
_entity.type
_entity.pdbx_description
1 polymer ?
#
loop_
_entity_poly.entity_id
_entity_poly.type
_entity_poly.pdbx_seq_one_letter_code
_entity_poly.pdbx_strand_id
1 'polypeptide(L)'
;MQCLFQFPTGDAVVSDPMPFDGSLKCATPPMNRLPRIPTNEYHLAAKLIVVSDGSKLPLATTNFSFYDCNRYTSCSTCSASQFPCDWCLESNECVAGKLTEDKCRKQHIVNGLNRDGSSIRKGPSKCPHIVAPVSKMSVATGERRNISVKVENVDPSFMGDFKCEFRYGTVTHEKIAMRTSDDTIT
;
A
#
# COMPACT_ATOMS: atom_id res chain seq x y z
N MET A 1 10.21 -24.17 25.08
CA MET A 1 10.10 -22.70 25.02
C MET A 1 8.87 -22.38 24.18
N GLN A 2 8.26 -21.21 24.33
CA GLN A 2 7.11 -20.81 23.52
C GLN A 2 7.25 -19.37 23.03
N CYS A 3 6.72 -19.11 21.83
CA CYS A 3 6.60 -17.78 21.27
C CYS A 3 5.13 -17.35 21.32
N LEU A 4 4.84 -16.24 21.98
CA LEU A 4 3.50 -15.67 22.06
C LEU A 4 3.44 -14.38 21.26
N PHE A 5 2.45 -14.29 20.37
CA PHE A 5 2.07 -13.06 19.68
C PHE A 5 0.86 -12.46 20.40
N GLN A 6 1.09 -11.43 21.22
CA GLN A 6 0.05 -10.77 21.99
C GLN A 6 -0.45 -9.52 21.25
N PHE A 7 -1.78 -9.40 21.11
CA PHE A 7 -2.43 -8.28 20.45
C PHE A 7 -2.98 -7.27 21.48
N PRO A 8 -3.15 -5.99 21.10
CA PRO A 8 -3.71 -4.96 21.98
C PRO A 8 -5.11 -5.28 22.52
N THR A 9 -5.87 -6.13 21.81
CA THR A 9 -7.20 -6.60 22.22
C THR A 9 -7.17 -7.59 23.39
N GLY A 10 -5.98 -8.06 23.78
CA GLY A 10 -5.79 -9.08 24.81
C GLY A 10 -5.69 -10.50 24.25
N ASP A 11 -6.04 -10.70 22.98
CA ASP A 11 -5.86 -11.98 22.29
C ASP A 11 -4.36 -12.33 22.19
N ALA A 12 -4.03 -13.61 22.32
CA ALA A 12 -2.67 -14.09 22.13
C ALA A 12 -2.65 -15.39 21.33
N VAL A 13 -1.72 -15.49 20.39
CA VAL A 13 -1.51 -16.71 19.59
C VAL A 13 -0.15 -17.29 19.92
N VAL A 14 -0.16 -18.56 20.32
CA VAL A 14 1.06 -19.31 20.64
C VAL A 14 1.59 -19.96 19.35
N SER A 15 2.90 -19.86 19.15
CA SER A 15 3.65 -20.63 18.17
C SER A 15 4.74 -21.42 18.87
N ASP A 16 4.90 -22.67 18.44
CA ASP A 16 6.03 -23.49 18.86
C ASP A 16 7.32 -23.01 18.18
N PRO A 17 8.41 -22.88 18.93
CA PRO A 17 9.70 -22.53 18.35
C PRO A 17 10.36 -23.73 17.68
N MET A 18 11.02 -23.48 16.56
CA MET A 18 11.89 -24.42 15.88
C MET A 18 13.35 -24.15 16.26
N PRO A 19 14.14 -25.18 16.63
CA PRO A 19 15.58 -25.04 16.79
C PRO A 19 16.24 -24.63 15.46
N PHE A 20 17.14 -23.65 15.48
CA PHE A 20 17.91 -23.29 14.30
C PHE A 20 19.32 -22.81 14.68
N ASP A 21 20.31 -23.69 14.56
CA ASP A 21 21.73 -23.34 14.65
C ASP A 21 22.09 -22.44 15.86
N GLY A 22 21.77 -22.89 17.07
CA GLY A 22 21.98 -22.12 18.31
C GLY A 22 21.04 -20.92 18.53
N SER A 23 20.12 -20.65 17.59
CA SER A 23 19.09 -19.61 17.68
C SER A 23 17.66 -20.20 17.77
N LEU A 24 16.74 -19.39 18.30
CA LEU A 24 15.32 -19.72 18.40
C LEU A 24 14.57 -19.14 17.18
N LYS A 25 13.90 -19.99 16.39
CA LYS A 25 13.00 -19.53 15.32
C LYS A 25 11.55 -19.69 15.73
N CYS A 26 10.82 -18.58 15.85
CA CYS A 26 9.37 -18.60 16.02
C CYS A 26 8.70 -18.58 14.64
N ALA A 27 7.85 -19.55 14.34
CA ALA A 27 6.99 -19.44 13.17
C ALA A 27 5.92 -18.38 13.42
N THR A 28 5.59 -17.60 12.39
CA THR A 28 4.43 -16.70 12.47
C THR A 28 3.14 -17.50 12.37
N PRO A 29 2.07 -17.15 13.12
CA PRO A 29 0.80 -17.84 13.03
C PRO A 29 0.18 -17.74 11.63
N PRO A 30 -0.63 -18.74 11.22
CA PRO A 30 -1.36 -18.67 9.95
C PRO A 30 -2.43 -17.57 9.99
N MET A 31 -2.75 -17.00 8.82
CA MET A 31 -3.68 -15.87 8.68
C MET A 31 -5.06 -16.11 9.31
N ASN A 32 -5.56 -17.35 9.30
CA ASN A 32 -6.85 -17.70 9.89
C ASN A 32 -6.89 -17.63 11.43
N ARG A 33 -5.73 -17.54 12.09
CA ARG A 33 -5.60 -17.37 13.55
C ARG A 33 -5.30 -15.93 13.95
N LEU A 34 -5.09 -15.04 12.99
CA LEU A 34 -4.84 -13.63 13.28
C LEU A 34 -6.17 -12.88 13.42
N PRO A 35 -6.27 -11.95 14.40
CA PRO A 35 -7.35 -10.97 14.40
C PRO A 35 -7.42 -10.22 13.07
N ARG A 36 -8.61 -9.77 12.69
CA ARG A 36 -8.77 -8.96 11.48
C ARG A 36 -8.14 -7.59 11.69
N ILE A 37 -7.41 -7.11 10.69
CA ILE A 37 -6.94 -5.72 10.68
C ILE A 37 -8.17 -4.80 10.67
N PRO A 38 -8.26 -3.82 11.60
CA PRO A 38 -9.39 -2.90 11.70
C PRO A 38 -9.69 -2.17 10.38
N THR A 39 -10.92 -1.70 10.22
CA THR A 39 -11.29 -0.84 9.09
C THR A 39 -10.46 0.44 9.15
N ASN A 40 -9.90 0.88 8.01
CA ASN A 40 -8.98 2.02 7.87
C ASN A 40 -7.56 1.82 8.43
N GLU A 41 -7.22 0.61 8.89
CA GLU A 41 -5.85 0.24 9.23
C GLU A 41 -5.23 -0.68 8.17
N TYR A 42 -3.90 -0.60 8.08
CA TYR A 42 -3.08 -1.39 7.13
C TYR A 42 -2.27 -2.48 7.82
N HIS A 43 -2.24 -2.48 9.14
CA HIS A 43 -1.47 -3.41 9.94
C HIS A 43 -2.12 -3.71 11.28
N LEU A 44 -1.68 -4.80 11.88
CA LEU A 44 -2.03 -5.25 13.21
C LEU A 44 -0.75 -5.29 14.05
N ALA A 45 -0.64 -4.36 14.98
CA ALA A 45 0.44 -4.34 15.95
C ALA A 45 0.29 -5.51 16.94
N ALA A 46 1.40 -6.11 17.32
CA ALA A 46 1.50 -7.20 18.27
C ALA A 46 2.81 -7.07 19.07
N LYS A 47 2.91 -7.82 20.17
CA LYS A 47 4.16 -8.06 20.88
C LYS A 47 4.55 -9.52 20.71
N LEU A 48 5.76 -9.76 20.23
CA LEU A 48 6.37 -11.09 20.27
C LEU A 48 7.03 -11.26 21.63
N ILE A 49 6.58 -12.26 22.37
CA ILE A 49 7.04 -12.58 23.72
C ILE A 49 7.61 -14.00 23.69
N VAL A 50 8.84 -14.17 24.18
CA VAL A 50 9.49 -15.49 24.29
C VAL A 50 9.47 -15.91 25.74
N VAL A 51 8.93 -17.09 26.04
CA VAL A 51 8.88 -17.67 27.40
C VAL A 51 9.58 -19.02 27.44
N SER A 52 10.24 -19.30 28.57
CA SER A 52 10.80 -20.63 28.84
C SER A 52 9.71 -21.59 29.31
N ASP A 53 9.88 -22.89 29.06
CA ASP A 53 8.94 -23.89 29.58
C ASP A 53 8.98 -23.88 31.11
N GLY A 54 7.80 -23.79 31.73
CA GLY A 54 7.64 -23.75 33.19
C GLY A 54 7.91 -22.38 33.84
N SER A 55 8.35 -21.36 33.10
CA SER A 55 8.49 -19.99 33.61
C SER A 55 7.24 -19.15 33.29
N LYS A 56 6.77 -18.36 34.25
CA LYS A 56 5.75 -17.33 34.02
C LYS A 56 6.34 -15.99 33.56
N LEU A 57 7.67 -15.82 33.62
CA LEU A 57 8.35 -14.58 33.27
C LEU A 57 8.84 -14.63 31.81
N PRO A 58 8.58 -13.59 30.99
CA PRO A 58 9.12 -13.51 29.64
C PRO A 58 10.63 -13.34 29.64
N LEU A 59 11.30 -14.12 28.78
CA LEU A 59 12.73 -14.00 28.51
C LEU A 59 13.03 -12.77 27.65
N ALA A 60 12.16 -12.48 26.69
CA ALA A 60 12.28 -11.35 25.79
C ALA A 60 10.91 -10.86 25.33
N THR A 61 10.81 -9.59 25.00
CA THR A 61 9.61 -8.97 24.41
C THR A 61 10.04 -7.95 23.37
N THR A 62 9.46 -8.03 22.18
CA THR A 62 9.70 -7.06 21.10
C THR A 62 8.40 -6.71 20.39
N ASN A 63 8.36 -5.52 19.79
CA ASN A 63 7.24 -5.11 18.96
C ASN A 63 7.28 -5.87 17.63
N PHE A 64 6.10 -6.29 17.16
CA PHE A 64 5.91 -7.03 15.93
C PHE A 64 4.67 -6.49 15.21
N SER A 65 4.66 -6.48 13.88
CA SER A 65 3.48 -6.03 13.12
C SER A 65 3.19 -7.00 11.98
N PHE A 66 1.93 -7.40 11.88
CA PHE A 66 1.40 -8.05 10.68
C PHE A 66 0.79 -6.98 9.78
N TYR A 67 1.25 -6.86 8.55
CA TYR A 67 0.75 -5.85 7.61
C TYR A 67 0.14 -6.50 6.38
N ASP A 68 -0.77 -5.78 5.73
CA ASP A 68 -1.42 -6.21 4.49
C ASP A 68 -1.35 -5.08 3.45
N CYS A 69 -0.42 -5.22 2.50
CA CYS A 69 -0.23 -4.23 1.44
C CYS A 69 -1.48 -4.11 0.55
N ASN A 70 -2.29 -5.15 0.38
CA ASN A 70 -3.46 -5.12 -0.51
C ASN A 70 -4.55 -4.15 -0.03
N ARG A 71 -4.43 -3.65 1.20
CA ARG A 71 -5.34 -2.63 1.75
C ARG A 71 -5.07 -1.22 1.25
N TYR A 72 -3.89 -0.95 0.70
CA TYR A 72 -3.62 0.34 0.08
C TYR A 72 -4.31 0.41 -1.28
N THR A 73 -5.15 1.43 -1.45
CA THR A 73 -5.94 1.62 -2.68
C THR A 73 -5.35 2.67 -3.62
N SER A 74 -4.19 3.26 -3.28
CA SER A 74 -3.52 4.23 -4.14
C SER A 74 -2.01 4.02 -4.15
N CYS A 75 -1.39 4.28 -5.30
CA CYS A 75 0.06 4.20 -5.47
C CYS A 75 0.80 5.07 -4.44
N SER A 76 0.33 6.30 -4.20
CA SER A 76 0.99 7.23 -3.29
C SER A 76 1.00 6.73 -1.85
N THR A 77 -0.12 6.16 -1.36
CA THR A 77 -0.20 5.62 0.00
C THR A 77 0.55 4.30 0.15
N CYS A 78 0.50 3.43 -0.86
CA CYS A 78 1.25 2.18 -0.91
C CYS A 78 2.76 2.42 -0.86
N SER A 79 3.26 3.28 -1.75
CA SER A 79 4.70 3.54 -1.88
C SER A 79 5.28 4.41 -0.75
N ALA A 80 4.43 5.19 -0.07
CA ALA A 80 4.78 5.91 1.16
C ALA A 80 4.64 5.06 2.43
N SER A 81 4.16 3.80 2.31
CA SER A 81 3.96 2.91 3.45
C SER A 81 5.25 2.72 4.25
N GLN A 82 5.11 2.60 5.57
CA GLN A 82 6.18 2.17 6.47
C GLN A 82 6.60 0.70 6.25
N PHE A 83 5.82 -0.07 5.49
CA PHE A 83 6.06 -1.48 5.18
C PHE A 83 6.69 -1.63 3.79
N PRO A 84 7.42 -2.74 3.53
CA PRO A 84 8.04 -3.00 2.24
C PRO A 84 6.98 -3.46 1.22
N CYS A 85 6.14 -2.53 0.79
CA CYS A 85 5.14 -2.73 -0.27
C CYS A 85 5.63 -2.13 -1.60
N ASP A 86 5.14 -2.68 -2.71
CA ASP A 86 5.35 -2.17 -4.06
C ASP A 86 3.99 -1.98 -4.76
N TRP A 87 3.92 -1.07 -5.73
CA TRP A 87 2.71 -0.83 -6.52
C TRP A 87 2.91 -1.33 -7.95
N CYS A 88 1.97 -2.18 -8.41
CA CYS A 88 1.88 -2.59 -9.81
C CYS A 88 1.03 -1.57 -10.58
N LEU A 89 1.63 -0.84 -11.54
CA LEU A 89 0.94 0.28 -12.21
C LEU A 89 -0.19 -0.16 -13.13
N GLU A 90 -0.10 -1.32 -13.79
CA GLU A 90 -1.13 -1.77 -14.75
C GLU A 90 -2.31 -2.43 -14.03
N SER A 91 -2.07 -3.26 -13.01
CA SER A 91 -3.16 -3.88 -12.23
C SER A 91 -3.78 -2.93 -11.19
N ASN A 92 -3.14 -1.79 -10.91
CA ASN A 92 -3.56 -0.85 -9.87
C ASN A 92 -3.66 -1.50 -8.47
N GLU A 93 -2.68 -2.34 -8.15
CA GLU A 93 -2.64 -3.09 -6.89
C GLU A 93 -1.37 -2.80 -6.11
N CYS A 94 -1.51 -2.72 -4.79
CA CYS A 94 -0.38 -2.70 -3.86
C CYS A 94 -0.10 -4.12 -3.37
N VAL A 95 1.14 -4.58 -3.50
CA VAL A 95 1.55 -5.93 -3.13
C VAL A 95 2.73 -5.90 -2.16
N ALA A 96 2.90 -6.97 -1.39
CA ALA A 96 4.09 -7.12 -0.56
C ALA A 96 5.33 -7.26 -1.46
N GLY A 97 6.44 -6.60 -1.09
CA GLY A 97 7.67 -6.55 -1.89
C GLY A 97 8.22 -7.93 -2.28
N LYS A 98 8.01 -8.94 -1.42
CA LYS A 98 8.40 -10.35 -1.71
C LYS A 98 7.58 -11.01 -2.82
N LEU A 99 6.37 -10.51 -3.09
CA LEU A 99 5.46 -11.04 -4.10
C LEU A 99 5.47 -10.21 -5.40
N THR A 100 6.24 -9.12 -5.44
CA THR A 100 6.28 -8.18 -6.57
C THR A 100 6.63 -8.87 -7.89
N GLU A 101 7.61 -9.77 -7.90
CA GLU A 101 8.04 -10.46 -9.12
C GLU A 101 6.94 -11.37 -9.70
N ASP A 102 6.15 -11.99 -8.84
CA ASP A 102 5.05 -12.88 -9.22
C ASP A 102 3.79 -12.10 -9.61
N LYS A 103 3.45 -11.06 -8.82
CA LYS A 103 2.19 -10.32 -8.94
C LYS A 103 2.24 -9.19 -9.95
N CYS A 104 3.34 -8.44 -10.00
CA CYS A 104 3.53 -7.34 -10.95
C CYS A 104 4.28 -7.81 -12.22
N ARG A 105 4.24 -9.10 -12.56
CA ARG A 105 5.08 -9.66 -13.62
C ARG A 105 4.88 -8.92 -14.95
N LYS A 106 5.99 -8.40 -15.50
CA LYS A 106 6.06 -7.58 -16.72
C LYS A 106 5.39 -6.21 -16.64
N GLN A 107 4.94 -5.78 -15.47
CA GLN A 107 4.35 -4.46 -15.28
C GLN A 107 5.40 -3.43 -14.88
N HIS A 108 5.10 -2.15 -15.08
CA HIS A 108 5.84 -1.08 -14.42
C HIS A 108 5.55 -1.04 -12.91
N ILE A 109 6.61 -0.98 -12.12
CA ILE A 109 6.55 -1.02 -10.66
C ILE A 109 6.99 0.32 -10.07
N VAL A 110 6.26 0.80 -9.07
CA VAL A 110 6.72 1.85 -8.15
C VAL A 110 7.06 1.21 -6.83
N ASN A 111 8.33 1.27 -6.44
CA ASN A 111 8.80 0.64 -5.21
C ASN A 111 8.49 1.48 -3.99
N GLY A 112 8.13 0.83 -2.88
CA GLY A 112 7.96 1.52 -1.61
C GLY A 112 9.26 2.09 -1.05
N LEU A 113 9.14 3.14 -0.24
CA LEU A 113 10.29 3.77 0.43
C LEU A 113 11.06 2.76 1.31
N ASN A 114 10.34 1.86 1.98
CA ASN A 114 10.89 0.86 2.88
C ASN A 114 11.25 -0.47 2.21
N ARG A 115 11.19 -0.54 0.87
CA ARG A 115 11.64 -1.72 0.11
C ARG A 115 13.16 -1.71 -0.02
N ASP A 116 13.79 -2.86 0.14
CA ASP A 116 15.25 -2.98 0.04
C ASP A 116 15.79 -2.77 -1.39
N GLY A 117 17.03 -2.31 -1.48
CA GLY A 117 17.70 -2.05 -2.75
C GLY A 117 17.36 -0.69 -3.38
N SER A 118 18.15 -0.35 -4.40
CA SER A 118 17.98 0.85 -5.21
C SER A 118 16.94 0.63 -6.31
N SER A 119 16.17 1.68 -6.61
CA SER A 119 15.23 1.70 -7.73
C SER A 119 15.06 3.14 -8.21
N ILE A 120 14.97 3.31 -9.52
CA ILE A 120 14.74 4.61 -10.16
C ILE A 120 13.30 5.09 -9.89
N ARG A 121 12.37 4.15 -9.69
CA ARG A 121 10.94 4.40 -9.44
C ARG A 121 10.59 4.14 -7.97
N LYS A 122 11.37 4.72 -7.04
CA LYS A 122 11.16 4.54 -5.59
C LYS A 122 10.40 5.71 -4.97
N GLY A 123 9.35 5.39 -4.22
CA GLY A 123 8.57 6.32 -3.41
C GLY A 123 7.39 6.99 -4.13
N PRO A 124 6.57 7.74 -3.37
CA PRO A 124 5.31 8.31 -3.84
C PRO A 124 5.45 9.37 -4.93
N SER A 125 6.60 10.04 -5.03
CA SER A 125 6.86 11.02 -6.09
C SER A 125 7.00 10.38 -7.49
N LYS A 126 7.07 9.05 -7.57
CA LYS A 126 7.13 8.29 -8.82
C LYS A 126 5.78 7.69 -9.22
N CYS A 127 4.73 8.00 -8.47
CA CYS A 127 3.36 7.62 -8.81
C CYS A 127 2.74 8.58 -9.84
N PRO A 128 1.83 8.08 -10.70
CA PRO A 128 0.97 8.92 -11.54
C PRO A 128 0.15 9.88 -10.67
N HIS A 129 0.23 11.17 -10.95
CA HIS A 129 -0.52 12.18 -10.20
C HIS A 129 -0.76 13.46 -11.01
N ILE A 130 -1.75 14.25 -10.56
CA ILE A 130 -2.00 15.60 -11.06
C ILE A 130 -1.05 16.56 -10.35
N VAL A 131 -0.28 17.34 -11.11
CA VAL A 131 0.69 18.29 -10.56
C VAL A 131 0.12 19.69 -10.41
N ALA A 132 -0.72 20.13 -11.35
CA ALA A 132 -1.30 21.47 -11.30
C ALA A 132 -2.55 21.60 -12.17
N PRO A 133 -3.51 22.43 -11.75
CA PRO A 133 -4.53 22.93 -12.66
C PRO A 133 -3.88 23.89 -13.68
N VAL A 134 -4.12 23.66 -14.97
CA VAL A 134 -3.72 24.60 -16.03
C VAL A 134 -4.78 25.69 -16.20
N SER A 135 -6.05 25.29 -16.14
CA SER A 135 -7.20 26.19 -16.16
C SER A 135 -7.73 26.49 -14.76
N LYS A 136 -8.44 27.61 -14.59
CA LYS A 136 -9.10 27.96 -13.32
C LYS A 136 -10.14 26.90 -12.92
N MET A 137 -9.96 26.30 -11.74
CA MET A 137 -10.79 25.22 -11.17
C MET A 137 -12.14 25.69 -10.58
N SER A 138 -12.63 26.85 -10.99
CA SER A 138 -13.96 27.34 -10.61
C SER A 138 -14.72 27.72 -11.86
N VAL A 139 -16.00 27.35 -11.88
CA VAL A 139 -16.93 27.56 -12.99
C VAL A 139 -18.23 28.08 -12.39
N ALA A 140 -18.81 29.14 -12.94
CA ALA A 140 -20.11 29.62 -12.47
C ALA A 140 -21.21 28.61 -12.82
N THR A 141 -22.29 28.58 -12.05
CA THR A 141 -23.42 27.70 -12.34
C THR A 141 -23.99 28.00 -13.72
N GLY A 142 -24.07 26.98 -14.58
CA GLY A 142 -24.56 27.09 -15.96
C GLY A 142 -23.51 27.51 -17.00
N GLU A 143 -22.29 27.87 -16.58
CA GLU A 143 -21.19 28.19 -17.49
C GLU A 143 -20.53 26.91 -18.02
N ARG A 144 -20.22 26.90 -19.33
CA ARG A 144 -19.42 25.84 -19.94
C ARG A 144 -17.96 26.27 -19.98
N ARG A 145 -17.08 25.46 -19.39
CA ARG A 145 -15.64 25.71 -19.38
C ARG A 145 -14.88 24.42 -19.68
N ASN A 146 -13.80 24.55 -20.44
CA ASN A 146 -12.82 23.48 -20.61
C ASN A 146 -11.90 23.46 -19.39
N ILE A 147 -11.81 22.30 -18.73
CA ILE A 147 -10.96 22.11 -17.57
C ILE A 147 -9.75 21.31 -18.02
N SER A 148 -8.56 21.83 -17.75
CA SER A 148 -7.30 21.21 -18.12
C SER A 148 -6.39 21.05 -16.91
N VAL A 149 -5.78 19.88 -16.77
CA VAL A 149 -4.86 19.53 -15.68
C VAL A 149 -3.55 19.00 -16.23
N LYS A 150 -2.45 19.35 -15.59
CA LYS A 150 -1.12 18.81 -15.88
C LYS A 150 -0.92 17.54 -15.06
N VAL A 151 -0.41 16.47 -15.68
CA VAL A 151 -0.10 15.20 -15.00
C VAL A 151 1.36 14.82 -15.15
N GLU A 152 1.86 14.01 -14.22
CA GLU A 152 3.21 13.45 -14.27
C GLU A 152 3.21 11.94 -13.94
N ASN A 153 4.28 11.26 -14.37
CA ASN A 153 4.50 9.81 -14.22
C ASN A 153 3.39 8.93 -14.82
N VAL A 154 2.70 9.44 -15.84
CA VAL A 154 1.67 8.73 -16.59
C VAL A 154 2.32 8.04 -17.78
N ASP A 155 2.16 6.73 -17.91
CA ASP A 155 2.78 5.97 -18.99
C ASP A 155 1.86 5.90 -20.23
N PRO A 156 2.24 6.47 -21.39
CA PRO A 156 1.39 6.48 -22.58
C PRO A 156 1.06 5.07 -23.12
N SER A 157 1.84 4.05 -22.78
CA SER A 157 1.65 2.70 -23.34
C SER A 157 0.43 1.97 -22.78
N PHE A 158 -0.02 2.31 -21.56
CA PHE A 158 -1.18 1.68 -20.92
C PHE A 158 -2.07 2.66 -20.14
N MET A 159 -1.65 3.91 -19.91
CA MET A 159 -2.45 4.98 -19.32
C MET A 159 -2.83 6.01 -20.39
N GLY A 160 -3.64 5.58 -21.37
CA GLY A 160 -4.05 6.40 -22.52
C GLY A 160 -5.45 7.01 -22.41
N ASP A 161 -6.38 6.28 -21.79
CA ASP A 161 -7.79 6.65 -21.76
C ASP A 161 -8.12 7.43 -20.49
N PHE A 162 -8.48 8.71 -20.66
CA PHE A 162 -8.81 9.59 -19.55
C PHE A 162 -10.29 10.00 -19.58
N LYS A 163 -10.88 10.13 -18.39
CA LYS A 163 -12.16 10.79 -18.20
C LYS A 163 -12.08 11.74 -17.01
N CYS A 164 -12.70 12.89 -17.16
CA CYS A 164 -12.96 13.82 -16.07
C CYS A 164 -14.29 13.44 -15.42
N GLU A 165 -14.28 13.19 -14.11
CA GLU A 165 -15.46 12.86 -13.31
C GLU A 165 -15.71 13.99 -12.31
N PHE A 166 -16.91 14.57 -12.35
CA PHE A 166 -17.35 15.63 -11.46
C PHE A 166 -18.47 15.09 -10.57
N ARG A 167 -18.22 14.99 -9.27
CA ARG A 167 -19.20 14.51 -8.27
C ARG A 167 -19.78 15.67 -7.48
N TYR A 168 -21.09 15.86 -7.54
CA TYR A 168 -21.84 16.86 -6.77
C TYR A 168 -23.05 16.20 -6.09
N GLY A 169 -22.98 16.04 -4.76
CA GLY A 169 -24.00 15.31 -4.01
C GLY A 169 -24.12 13.86 -4.49
N THR A 170 -25.28 13.49 -5.00
CA THR A 170 -25.55 12.17 -5.58
C THR A 170 -25.38 12.12 -7.11
N VAL A 171 -25.05 13.25 -7.73
CA VAL A 171 -24.92 13.36 -9.19
C VAL A 171 -23.46 13.23 -9.59
N THR A 172 -23.19 12.35 -10.56
CA THR A 172 -21.88 12.20 -11.19
C THR A 172 -21.98 12.58 -12.66
N HIS A 173 -21.15 13.52 -13.09
CA HIS A 173 -20.99 13.91 -14.49
C HIS A 173 -19.64 13.42 -15.01
N GLU A 174 -19.65 12.71 -16.13
CA GLU A 174 -18.44 12.21 -16.78
C GLU A 174 -18.24 12.86 -18.15
N LYS A 175 -16.98 13.18 -18.47
CA LYS A 175 -16.56 13.65 -19.79
C LYS A 175 -15.28 12.94 -20.19
N ILE A 176 -15.27 12.42 -21.41
CA ILE A 176 -14.03 11.88 -22.02
C ILE A 176 -13.03 13.03 -22.10
N ALA A 177 -11.79 12.74 -21.73
CA ALA A 177 -10.69 13.67 -21.76
C ALA A 177 -9.59 13.18 -22.70
N MET A 178 -8.83 14.12 -23.25
CA MET A 178 -7.72 13.84 -24.15
C MET A 178 -6.42 14.28 -23.50
N ARG A 179 -5.39 13.43 -23.57
CA ARG A 179 -4.03 13.81 -23.22
C ARG A 179 -3.35 14.45 -24.42
N THR A 180 -2.87 15.66 -24.25
CA THR A 180 -2.08 16.40 -25.23
C THR A 180 -0.59 16.04 -25.13
N SER A 181 0.19 16.48 -26.12
CA SER A 181 1.63 16.20 -26.20
C SER A 181 2.46 16.79 -25.05
N ASP A 182 1.93 17.81 -24.37
CA ASP A 182 2.56 18.46 -23.22
C ASP A 182 2.08 17.90 -21.87
N ASP A 183 1.56 16.68 -21.83
CA ASP A 183 1.06 16.04 -20.58
C ASP A 183 -0.06 16.79 -19.89
N THR A 184 -0.86 17.51 -20.68
CA THR A 184 -2.10 18.15 -20.23
C THR A 184 -3.28 17.24 -20.58
N ILE A 185 -4.16 16.99 -19.62
CA ILE A 185 -5.43 16.30 -19.82
C ILE A 185 -6.53 17.37 -19.90
N THR A 186 -7.33 17.35 -20.97
CA THR A 186 -8.41 18.33 -21.21
C THR A 186 -9.70 17.71 -21.70
#